data_AF-A0A9Q0ZG86-F1
#
_entry.id   AF-A0A9Q0ZG86-F1
#
_cell.length_a   1.000
_cell.length_b   1.000
_cell.length_c   1.000
_cell.angle_alpha   90.00
_cell.angle_beta   90.00
_cell.angle_gamma   90.00
#
_symmetry.space_group_name_H-M   'P 1'
#
loop_
_entity.id
_entity.type
_entity.pdbx_description
1 polymer ?
#
loop_
_entity_poly.entity_id
_entity_poly.type
_entity_poly.pdbx_seq_one_letter_code
_entity_poly.pdbx_strand_id
1 'polypeptide(L)'
;MEQNFKIYIYPDGDPNTFYQTPRKLTGKYASEGFFFQNIRESRFRTLDPDQAHLFFIPISCHKMRGKGTSYENMTVIVKNYVESLIAKYPYWNRTLGADHFFVTCHDVGVRATEGVPFLIKNAIRVVCSPSYDVGFIPHKDVALPQVLQPFALPAGGNDVENRTTLGFWAGHRNSRIRVILAREWGNDMELDISNNRINRATGHLVYQKRFYETKFCICPGGSQVNSARIADSIHYGCIPVILSNYYDLPFNDILNWQKFSVILEEQDVYRLKQILKEIPDKQFVSLHKNLVKVQKHFQWNSPPIKKDAFHMVMYDLWLRHHVIKY
;
A
#
# COMPACT_ATOMS: atom_id res chain seq x y z
N MET A 1 -18.41 -12.12 -7.77
CA MET A 1 -17.11 -12.16 -7.05
C MET A 1 -17.29 -12.70 -5.63
N GLU A 2 -17.86 -11.96 -4.66
CA GLU A 2 -17.84 -12.35 -3.22
C GLU A 2 -18.39 -13.74 -2.84
N GLN A 3 -19.33 -14.29 -3.60
CA GLN A 3 -19.89 -15.64 -3.35
C GLN A 3 -19.04 -16.76 -3.97
N ASN A 4 -18.39 -16.48 -5.10
CA ASN A 4 -17.76 -17.50 -5.94
C ASN A 4 -16.24 -17.51 -5.79
N PHE A 5 -15.61 -16.39 -5.49
CA PHE A 5 -14.15 -16.33 -5.40
C PHE A 5 -13.66 -17.10 -4.19
N LYS A 6 -12.81 -18.09 -4.43
CA LYS A 6 -12.23 -18.95 -3.40
C LYS A 6 -10.72 -18.94 -3.45
N ILE A 7 -10.12 -18.81 -2.28
CA ILE A 7 -8.68 -18.80 -2.06
C ILE A 7 -8.34 -19.95 -1.13
N TYR A 8 -7.47 -20.84 -1.61
CA TYR A 8 -6.86 -21.84 -0.76
C TYR A 8 -5.63 -21.21 -0.10
N ILE A 9 -5.54 -21.34 1.22
CA ILE A 9 -4.38 -20.86 1.97
C ILE A 9 -3.53 -22.08 2.26
N TYR A 10 -2.26 -22.08 1.83
CA TYR A 10 -1.35 -23.15 2.22
C TYR A 10 -1.33 -23.27 3.74
N PRO A 11 -1.50 -24.49 4.29
CA PRO A 11 -1.75 -24.64 5.71
C PRO A 11 -0.60 -24.07 6.53
N ASP A 12 -0.97 -23.22 7.50
CA ASP A 12 -0.12 -22.85 8.62
C ASP A 12 0.18 -24.12 9.43
N GLY A 13 1.39 -24.26 9.98
CA GLY A 13 1.60 -25.39 10.89
C GLY A 13 3.02 -25.73 11.29
N ASP A 14 4.05 -25.19 10.65
CA ASP A 14 5.41 -25.40 11.16
C ASP A 14 5.79 -24.24 12.11
N PRO A 15 5.84 -24.45 13.43
CA PRO A 15 6.28 -23.42 14.38
C PRO A 15 7.72 -22.94 14.15
N ASN A 16 8.52 -23.66 13.36
CA ASN A 16 9.85 -23.25 12.91
C ASN A 16 9.84 -22.37 11.66
N THR A 17 8.67 -22.18 11.03
CA THR A 17 8.54 -21.38 9.81
C THR A 17 8.04 -19.95 10.06
N PHE A 18 8.21 -19.09 9.06
CA PHE A 18 7.91 -17.65 9.11
C PHE A 18 6.46 -17.30 8.74
N TYR A 19 5.53 -18.21 9.03
CA TYR A 19 4.11 -18.14 8.68
C TYR A 19 3.28 -17.59 9.83
N GLN A 20 3.62 -16.40 10.31
CA GLN A 20 2.95 -15.86 11.49
C GLN A 20 2.44 -14.45 11.23
N THR A 21 1.15 -14.25 11.48
CA THR A 21 0.52 -12.92 11.50
C THR A 21 1.32 -12.02 12.43
N PRO A 22 1.62 -10.77 12.04
CA PRO A 22 2.26 -9.81 12.92
C PRO A 22 1.54 -9.74 14.27
N ARG A 23 2.30 -9.84 15.39
CA ARG A 23 1.74 -9.79 16.76
C ARG A 23 1.03 -8.46 17.08
N LYS A 24 1.39 -7.38 16.39
CA LYS A 24 0.77 -6.05 16.51
C LYS A 24 0.50 -5.51 15.12
N LEU A 25 -0.74 -5.16 14.85
CA LEU A 25 -1.21 -4.57 13.59
C LEU A 25 -0.97 -3.06 13.57
N THR A 26 0.27 -2.63 13.76
CA THR A 26 0.61 -1.21 13.87
C THR A 26 1.81 -0.83 13.01
N GLY A 27 1.94 0.46 12.71
CA GLY A 27 3.06 0.97 11.94
C GLY A 27 3.10 0.39 10.52
N LYS A 28 4.32 0.24 9.97
CA LYS A 28 4.53 -0.26 8.60
C LYS A 28 4.07 -1.70 8.34
N TYR A 29 3.69 -2.44 9.39
CA TYR A 29 3.24 -3.84 9.30
C TYR A 29 1.71 -3.97 9.32
N ALA A 30 0.97 -2.87 9.51
CA ALA A 30 -0.47 -2.92 9.76
C ALA A 30 -1.26 -3.53 8.58
N SER A 31 -1.12 -3.01 7.36
CA SER A 31 -1.90 -3.48 6.20
C SER A 31 -1.64 -4.95 5.85
N GLU A 32 -0.38 -5.41 5.93
CA GLU A 32 -0.05 -6.83 5.75
C GLU A 32 -0.71 -7.69 6.84
N GLY A 33 -0.63 -7.26 8.10
CA GLY A 33 -1.25 -8.01 9.18
C GLY A 33 -2.78 -8.05 9.11
N PHE A 34 -3.43 -6.94 8.76
CA PHE A 34 -4.88 -6.91 8.52
C PHE A 34 -5.28 -7.85 7.38
N PHE A 35 -4.52 -7.87 6.28
CA PHE A 35 -4.77 -8.81 5.19
C PHE A 35 -4.68 -10.26 5.67
N PHE A 36 -3.60 -10.62 6.39
CA PHE A 36 -3.38 -11.97 6.92
C PHE A 36 -4.46 -12.42 7.91
N GLN A 37 -4.99 -11.51 8.73
CA GLN A 37 -6.09 -11.82 9.63
C GLN A 37 -7.39 -12.00 8.84
N ASN A 38 -7.76 -11.00 8.04
CA ASN A 38 -9.03 -10.99 7.33
C ASN A 38 -9.15 -12.14 6.33
N ILE A 39 -8.09 -12.50 5.60
CA ILE A 39 -8.18 -13.60 4.62
C ILE A 39 -8.52 -14.93 5.29
N ARG A 40 -7.99 -15.18 6.49
CA ARG A 40 -8.20 -16.44 7.23
C ARG A 40 -9.61 -16.58 7.78
N GLU A 41 -10.23 -15.45 8.14
CA GLU A 41 -11.57 -15.36 8.74
C GLU A 41 -12.67 -15.06 7.69
N SER A 42 -12.27 -14.69 6.46
CA SER A 42 -13.21 -14.32 5.41
C SER A 42 -13.87 -15.51 4.71
N ARG A 43 -15.03 -15.25 4.10
CA ARG A 43 -15.76 -16.17 3.20
C ARG A 43 -15.01 -16.56 1.92
N PHE A 44 -13.93 -15.84 1.60
CA PHE A 44 -13.09 -16.15 0.44
C PHE A 44 -12.24 -17.39 0.68
N ARG A 45 -11.96 -17.74 1.94
CA ARG A 45 -11.18 -18.94 2.25
C ARG A 45 -11.95 -20.20 1.88
N THR A 46 -11.26 -21.14 1.23
CA THR A 46 -11.69 -22.54 1.09
C THR A 46 -10.67 -23.47 1.76
N LEU A 47 -11.15 -24.59 2.28
CA LEU A 47 -10.30 -25.70 2.72
C LEU A 47 -10.12 -26.75 1.62
N ASP A 48 -10.95 -26.68 0.58
CA ASP A 48 -10.89 -27.54 -0.60
C ASP A 48 -10.06 -26.83 -1.69
N PRO A 49 -8.86 -27.35 -2.04
CA PRO A 49 -7.99 -26.78 -3.06
C PRO A 49 -8.57 -26.88 -4.47
N ASP A 50 -9.48 -27.83 -4.75
CA ASP A 50 -10.07 -28.01 -6.08
C ASP A 50 -11.12 -26.92 -6.38
N GLN A 51 -11.67 -26.29 -5.34
CA GLN A 51 -12.54 -25.11 -5.48
C GLN A 51 -11.75 -23.80 -5.60
N ALA A 52 -10.43 -23.81 -5.42
CA ALA A 52 -9.63 -22.61 -5.31
C ALA A 52 -9.33 -21.97 -6.67
N HIS A 53 -9.58 -20.67 -6.75
CA HIS A 53 -9.22 -19.83 -7.89
C HIS A 53 -7.80 -19.29 -7.78
N LEU A 54 -7.36 -18.98 -6.55
CA LEU A 54 -5.99 -18.59 -6.24
C LEU A 54 -5.47 -19.31 -4.99
N PHE A 55 -4.14 -19.40 -4.88
CA PHE A 55 -3.41 -20.00 -3.78
C PHE A 55 -2.60 -18.95 -3.02
N PHE A 56 -2.90 -18.75 -1.74
CA PHE A 56 -2.18 -17.82 -0.90
C PHE A 56 -0.97 -18.46 -0.24
N ILE A 57 0.22 -17.90 -0.45
CA ILE A 57 1.48 -18.30 0.19
C ILE A 57 1.73 -17.40 1.41
N PRO A 58 1.60 -17.90 2.66
CA PRO A 58 1.62 -17.05 3.87
C PRO A 58 3.04 -16.65 4.32
N ILE A 59 3.78 -15.90 3.50
CA ILE A 59 5.15 -15.44 3.83
C ILE A 59 5.08 -14.17 4.70
N SER A 60 5.60 -14.20 5.93
CA SER A 60 5.73 -13.01 6.80
C SER A 60 7.14 -12.87 7.36
N CYS A 61 7.92 -11.97 6.75
CA CYS A 61 9.33 -11.77 7.12
C CYS A 61 9.54 -10.86 8.33
N HIS A 62 8.47 -10.28 8.91
CA HIS A 62 8.55 -9.32 10.02
C HIS A 62 9.39 -9.83 11.20
N LYS A 63 9.24 -11.11 11.58
CA LYS A 63 9.97 -11.70 12.72
C LYS A 63 11.44 -11.96 12.44
N MET A 64 11.84 -12.18 11.18
CA MET A 64 13.24 -12.41 10.79
C MET A 64 14.11 -11.22 11.21
N ARG A 65 13.60 -10.00 10.98
CA ARG A 65 14.31 -8.78 11.38
C ARG A 65 14.44 -8.64 12.89
N GLY A 66 13.40 -8.97 13.65
CA GLY A 66 13.46 -8.97 15.12
C GLY A 66 14.46 -9.96 15.70
N LYS A 67 14.80 -11.02 14.95
CA LYS A 67 15.83 -12.02 15.28
C LYS A 67 17.23 -11.65 14.78
N GLY A 68 17.41 -10.51 14.10
CA GLY A 68 18.70 -10.09 13.56
C GLY A 68 19.17 -10.88 12.33
N THR A 69 18.27 -11.57 11.62
CA THR A 69 18.61 -12.29 10.38
C THR A 69 19.06 -11.30 9.29
N SER A 70 20.17 -11.58 8.61
CA SER A 70 20.63 -10.77 7.46
C SER A 70 19.72 -10.93 6.24
N TYR A 71 19.72 -9.99 5.30
CA TYR A 71 18.84 -10.07 4.12
C TYR A 71 19.16 -11.26 3.21
N GLU A 72 20.43 -11.65 3.11
CA GLU A 72 20.88 -12.83 2.37
C GLU A 72 20.28 -14.10 2.98
N ASN A 73 20.35 -14.22 4.31
CA ASN A 73 19.76 -15.33 5.03
C ASN A 73 18.23 -15.33 4.96
N MET A 74 17.58 -14.15 4.99
CA MET A 74 16.12 -14.06 4.78
C MET A 74 15.73 -14.60 3.41
N THR A 75 16.50 -14.28 2.37
CA THR A 75 16.27 -14.76 1.01
C THR A 75 16.39 -16.28 0.92
N VAL A 76 17.44 -16.87 1.50
CA VAL A 76 17.62 -18.32 1.56
C VAL A 76 16.46 -19.00 2.28
N ILE A 77 16.02 -18.43 3.40
CA ILE A 77 14.90 -18.95 4.17
C ILE A 77 13.59 -18.93 3.35
N VAL A 78 13.28 -17.81 2.69
CA VAL A 78 12.09 -17.70 1.85
C VAL A 78 12.17 -18.69 0.69
N LYS A 79 13.33 -18.79 0.03
CA LYS A 79 13.55 -19.75 -1.05
C LYS A 79 13.27 -21.19 -0.61
N ASN A 80 13.90 -21.63 0.48
CA ASN A 80 13.74 -23.00 1.01
C ASN A 80 12.27 -23.27 1.39
N TYR A 81 11.58 -22.26 1.93
CA TYR A 81 10.17 -22.37 2.24
C TYR A 81 9.35 -22.61 0.96
N VAL A 82 9.48 -21.78 -0.07
CA VAL A 82 8.69 -21.94 -1.29
C VAL A 82 9.04 -23.26 -2.00
N GLU A 83 10.32 -23.65 -2.06
CA GLU A 83 10.74 -24.94 -2.63
C GLU A 83 10.12 -26.13 -1.89
N SER A 84 10.08 -26.10 -0.56
CA SER A 84 9.41 -27.13 0.25
C SER A 84 7.91 -27.21 -0.02
N LEU A 85 7.24 -26.06 -0.19
CA LEU A 85 5.83 -25.99 -0.57
C LEU A 85 5.59 -26.59 -1.96
N ILE A 86 6.43 -26.27 -2.94
CA ILE A 86 6.35 -26.80 -4.31
C ILE A 86 6.55 -28.33 -4.30
N ALA A 87 7.50 -28.83 -3.52
CA ALA A 87 7.75 -30.26 -3.41
C ALA A 87 6.62 -31.01 -2.69
N LYS A 88 5.98 -30.38 -1.70
CA LYS A 88 4.96 -31.00 -0.86
C LYS A 88 3.56 -31.02 -1.49
N TYR A 89 3.20 -29.99 -2.27
CA TYR A 89 1.84 -29.84 -2.80
C TYR A 89 1.85 -29.73 -4.32
N PRO A 90 0.94 -30.41 -5.04
CA PRO A 90 0.96 -30.46 -6.49
C PRO A 90 0.50 -29.14 -7.17
N TYR A 91 -0.14 -28.23 -6.41
CA TYR A 91 -0.86 -27.09 -6.99
C TYR A 91 0.03 -26.07 -7.69
N TRP A 92 1.28 -25.89 -7.26
CA TRP A 92 2.20 -24.96 -7.93
C TRP A 92 2.42 -25.35 -9.39
N ASN A 93 2.57 -26.65 -9.67
CA ASN A 93 2.90 -27.14 -11.01
C ASN A 93 1.73 -27.02 -12.01
N ARG A 94 0.50 -26.75 -11.53
CA ARG A 94 -0.67 -26.55 -12.39
C ARG A 94 -0.53 -25.34 -13.31
N THR A 95 0.10 -24.29 -12.82
CA THR A 95 0.25 -22.99 -13.49
C THR A 95 1.68 -22.46 -13.42
N LEU A 96 2.61 -23.27 -12.93
CA LEU A 96 3.96 -22.84 -12.55
C LEU A 96 3.95 -21.66 -11.56
N GLY A 97 2.91 -21.54 -10.73
CA GLY A 97 2.80 -20.52 -9.70
C GLY A 97 2.03 -19.25 -10.11
N ALA A 98 1.45 -19.18 -11.30
CA ALA A 98 0.74 -17.97 -11.72
C ALA A 98 -0.57 -17.73 -10.97
N ASP A 99 -1.29 -18.80 -10.58
CA ASP A 99 -2.46 -18.70 -9.70
C ASP A 99 -2.09 -18.60 -8.20
N HIS A 100 -0.81 -18.36 -7.89
CA HIS A 100 -0.33 -18.14 -6.53
C HIS A 100 -0.15 -16.66 -6.26
N PHE A 101 -0.31 -16.25 -5.01
CA PHE A 101 0.01 -14.90 -4.59
C PHE A 101 0.60 -14.84 -3.19
N PHE A 102 1.33 -13.77 -2.91
CA PHE A 102 1.91 -13.46 -1.60
C PHE A 102 1.83 -11.96 -1.34
N VAL A 103 1.90 -11.56 -0.06
CA VAL A 103 1.79 -10.15 0.35
C VAL A 103 3.09 -9.67 0.98
N THR A 104 3.58 -8.50 0.55
CA THR A 104 4.73 -7.82 1.14
C THR A 104 4.45 -6.33 1.29
N CYS A 105 4.23 -5.81 2.51
CA CYS A 105 3.89 -4.39 2.68
C CYS A 105 5.06 -3.49 3.14
N HIS A 106 6.26 -4.04 3.27
CA HIS A 106 7.41 -3.32 3.81
C HIS A 106 8.75 -3.78 3.23
N ASP A 107 9.75 -2.91 3.32
CA ASP A 107 11.15 -3.11 2.92
C ASP A 107 11.69 -4.51 3.24
N VAL A 108 11.44 -5.04 4.44
CA VAL A 108 11.96 -6.36 4.84
C VAL A 108 11.41 -7.49 3.97
N GLY A 109 10.12 -7.48 3.65
CA GLY A 109 9.51 -8.53 2.82
C GLY A 109 9.94 -8.43 1.37
N VAL A 110 10.10 -7.20 0.85
CA VAL A 110 10.68 -6.95 -0.47
C VAL A 110 12.08 -7.53 -0.58
N ARG A 111 12.97 -7.17 0.35
CA ARG A 111 14.35 -7.65 0.38
C ARG A 111 14.46 -9.16 0.56
N ALA A 112 13.58 -9.75 1.36
CA ALA A 112 13.57 -11.20 1.58
C ALA A 112 13.07 -12.01 0.37
N THR A 113 12.35 -11.38 -0.56
CA THR A 113 11.76 -12.07 -1.72
C THR A 113 12.45 -11.72 -3.04
N GLU A 114 13.17 -10.60 -3.13
CA GLU A 114 13.81 -10.12 -4.37
C GLU A 114 14.77 -11.14 -5.01
N GLY A 115 15.46 -11.94 -4.18
CA GLY A 115 16.38 -12.98 -4.63
C GLY A 115 15.73 -14.34 -4.91
N VAL A 116 14.40 -14.43 -5.04
CA VAL A 116 13.66 -15.67 -5.32
C VAL A 116 12.92 -15.55 -6.66
N PRO A 117 13.60 -15.75 -7.82
CA PRO A 117 13.08 -15.34 -9.12
C PRO A 117 11.77 -16.02 -9.52
N PHE A 118 11.60 -17.31 -9.24
CA PHE A 118 10.38 -18.05 -9.60
C PHE A 118 9.16 -17.58 -8.81
N LEU A 119 9.35 -17.12 -7.56
CA LEU A 119 8.29 -16.50 -6.78
C LEU A 119 7.91 -15.12 -7.37
N ILE A 120 8.90 -14.25 -7.59
CA ILE A 120 8.65 -12.87 -8.05
C ILE A 120 8.07 -12.83 -9.47
N LYS A 121 8.57 -13.69 -10.38
CA LYS A 121 8.17 -13.69 -11.79
C LYS A 121 6.81 -14.34 -12.00
N ASN A 122 6.51 -15.44 -11.29
CA ASN A 122 5.33 -16.24 -11.61
C ASN A 122 4.14 -15.86 -10.72
N ALA A 123 4.32 -15.77 -9.41
CA ALA A 123 3.22 -15.47 -8.48
C ALA A 123 2.82 -14.00 -8.50
N ILE A 124 1.54 -13.71 -8.28
CA ILE A 124 1.03 -12.36 -8.07
C ILE A 124 1.60 -11.80 -6.76
N ARG A 125 2.28 -10.66 -6.85
CA ARG A 125 2.75 -9.94 -5.66
C ARG A 125 1.76 -8.87 -5.27
N VAL A 126 1.31 -8.91 -4.01
CA VAL A 126 0.51 -7.85 -3.40
C VAL A 126 1.44 -6.96 -2.57
N VAL A 127 1.66 -5.70 -2.96
CA VAL A 127 2.70 -4.83 -2.36
C VAL A 127 2.23 -3.40 -2.08
N CYS A 128 2.72 -2.83 -0.98
CA CYS A 128 2.23 -1.54 -0.45
C CYS A 128 2.68 -0.26 -1.17
N SER A 129 3.62 -0.37 -2.08
CA SER A 129 4.04 0.74 -2.94
C SER A 129 4.72 0.15 -4.14
N PRO A 130 4.03 0.11 -5.27
CA PRO A 130 4.52 -0.50 -6.49
C PRO A 130 5.33 0.54 -7.30
N SER A 131 6.51 0.89 -6.80
CA SER A 131 7.49 1.49 -7.73
C SER A 131 7.98 0.38 -8.66
N TYR A 132 8.14 0.70 -9.93
CA TYR A 132 8.75 -0.21 -10.91
C TYR A 132 10.18 -0.60 -10.50
N ASP A 133 10.87 0.27 -9.76
CA ASP A 133 12.25 0.05 -9.28
C ASP A 133 12.39 -1.14 -8.32
N VAL A 134 11.29 -1.69 -7.80
CA VAL A 134 11.29 -2.83 -6.87
C VAL A 134 10.76 -4.13 -7.49
N GLY A 135 10.74 -4.20 -8.83
CA GLY A 135 10.32 -5.39 -9.57
C GLY A 135 8.81 -5.64 -9.51
N PHE A 136 8.01 -4.56 -9.41
CA PHE A 136 6.56 -4.63 -9.55
C PHE A 136 6.19 -4.75 -11.03
N ILE A 137 5.27 -5.65 -11.34
CA ILE A 137 4.80 -5.92 -12.71
C ILE A 137 3.31 -5.55 -12.82
N PRO A 138 2.94 -4.38 -13.38
CA PRO A 138 1.58 -3.85 -13.25
C PRO A 138 0.45 -4.75 -13.76
N HIS A 139 0.69 -5.48 -14.84
CA HIS A 139 -0.33 -6.37 -15.42
C HIS A 139 -0.52 -7.66 -14.63
N LYS A 140 0.37 -7.98 -13.68
CA LYS A 140 0.34 -9.19 -12.86
C LYS A 140 0.07 -8.86 -11.39
N ASP A 141 0.81 -7.91 -10.85
CA ASP A 141 0.88 -7.59 -9.43
C ASP A 141 -0.27 -6.65 -8.99
N VAL A 142 -0.45 -6.56 -7.68
CA VAL A 142 -1.52 -5.79 -7.04
C VAL A 142 -0.95 -4.78 -6.06
N ALA A 143 -1.39 -3.54 -6.20
CA ALA A 143 -1.02 -2.43 -5.32
C ALA A 143 -1.91 -2.40 -4.07
N LEU A 144 -1.31 -2.57 -2.90
CA LEU A 144 -1.97 -2.57 -1.59
C LEU A 144 -1.90 -1.17 -0.97
N PRO A 145 -2.98 -0.58 -0.44
CA PRO A 145 -2.85 0.68 0.30
C PRO A 145 -2.14 0.43 1.63
N GLN A 146 -0.99 1.08 1.83
CA GLN A 146 -0.37 1.13 3.16
C GLN A 146 -1.12 2.11 4.06
N VAL A 147 -1.54 1.63 5.22
CA VAL A 147 -2.31 2.40 6.19
C VAL A 147 -1.69 2.26 7.57
N LEU A 148 -1.56 3.37 8.31
CA LEU A 148 -1.07 3.39 9.69
C LEU A 148 -2.24 3.42 10.68
N GLN A 149 -3.02 2.35 10.73
CA GLN A 149 -4.11 2.23 11.69
C GLN A 149 -3.61 1.79 13.09
N PRO A 150 -4.31 2.18 14.17
CA PRO A 150 -5.46 3.09 14.19
C PRO A 150 -5.08 4.54 13.84
N PHE A 151 -5.97 5.24 13.14
CA PHE A 151 -5.78 6.67 12.85
C PHE A 151 -5.92 7.48 14.15
N ALA A 152 -5.02 8.45 14.34
CA ALA A 152 -4.97 9.23 15.59
C ALA A 152 -6.10 10.26 15.72
N LEU A 153 -6.73 10.62 14.61
CA LEU A 153 -7.87 11.52 14.51
C LEU A 153 -8.95 10.88 13.60
N PRO A 154 -10.22 11.30 13.71
CA PRO A 154 -11.31 10.82 12.86
C PRO A 154 -11.05 11.01 11.34
N ALA A 155 -11.96 10.55 10.49
CA ALA A 155 -11.89 10.91 9.07
C ALA A 155 -12.25 12.40 8.87
N GLY A 156 -11.62 13.06 7.92
CA GLY A 156 -12.02 14.40 7.45
C GLY A 156 -13.18 14.33 6.45
N GLY A 157 -13.76 15.47 6.07
CA GLY A 157 -14.72 15.48 4.94
C GLY A 157 -15.76 16.60 4.90
N ASN A 158 -16.06 17.25 6.02
CA ASN A 158 -16.96 18.42 6.08
C ASN A 158 -16.18 19.68 6.49
N ASP A 159 -15.00 19.85 5.91
CA ASP A 159 -13.98 20.79 6.39
C ASP A 159 -13.30 21.58 5.26
N VAL A 160 -13.95 21.66 4.09
CA VAL A 160 -13.44 22.40 2.91
C VAL A 160 -13.07 23.85 3.27
N GLU A 161 -13.91 24.52 4.05
CA GLU A 161 -13.70 25.92 4.47
C GLU A 161 -12.56 26.08 5.49
N ASN A 162 -12.23 25.01 6.22
CA ASN A 162 -11.16 25.01 7.23
C ASN A 162 -9.78 24.74 6.62
N ARG A 163 -9.69 24.47 5.31
CA ARG A 163 -8.45 24.16 4.60
C ARG A 163 -7.78 25.42 4.05
N THR A 164 -7.01 26.08 4.90
CA THR A 164 -6.33 27.35 4.61
C THR A 164 -4.92 27.19 4.03
N THR A 165 -4.22 26.10 4.34
CA THR A 165 -2.86 25.84 3.83
C THR A 165 -2.96 25.29 2.40
N LEU A 166 -2.17 25.83 1.46
CA LEU A 166 -2.22 25.39 0.06
C LEU A 166 -1.70 23.96 -0.09
N GLY A 167 -0.48 23.71 0.39
CA GLY A 167 0.17 22.41 0.24
C GLY A 167 0.94 21.97 1.48
N PHE A 168 1.02 20.66 1.72
CA PHE A 168 1.75 20.11 2.86
C PHE A 168 2.60 18.90 2.48
N TRP A 169 3.83 18.89 3.00
CA TRP A 169 4.67 17.71 3.05
C TRP A 169 5.55 17.74 4.29
N ALA A 170 5.64 16.62 5.00
CA ALA A 170 6.72 16.43 5.95
C ALA A 170 7.31 15.02 5.90
N GLY A 171 8.64 14.91 5.87
CA GLY A 171 9.32 13.63 5.78
C GLY A 171 10.82 13.70 5.55
N HIS A 172 11.43 12.52 5.38
CA HIS A 172 12.86 12.38 5.11
C HIS A 172 13.21 12.64 3.65
N ARG A 173 14.35 13.27 3.40
CA ARG A 173 14.98 13.45 2.07
C ARG A 173 15.66 12.17 1.56
N ASN A 174 14.91 11.08 1.45
CA ASN A 174 15.44 9.77 1.08
C ASN A 174 15.28 9.41 -0.41
N SER A 175 14.93 10.38 -1.26
CA SER A 175 14.86 10.24 -2.72
C SER A 175 15.21 11.58 -3.37
N ARG A 176 15.61 11.55 -4.65
CA ARG A 176 15.94 12.74 -5.45
C ARG A 176 14.84 13.79 -5.39
N ILE A 177 13.60 13.39 -5.65
CA ILE A 177 12.46 14.31 -5.65
C ILE A 177 12.17 14.92 -4.29
N ARG A 178 12.37 14.19 -3.18
CA ARG A 178 12.20 14.73 -1.82
C ARG A 178 13.28 15.73 -1.44
N VAL A 179 14.50 15.53 -1.92
CA VAL A 179 15.59 16.50 -1.76
C VAL A 179 15.24 17.79 -2.49
N ILE A 180 14.78 17.70 -3.74
CA ILE A 180 14.38 18.86 -4.54
C ILE A 180 13.19 19.58 -3.90
N LEU A 181 12.11 18.87 -3.57
CA LEU A 181 10.93 19.45 -2.93
C LEU A 181 11.28 20.25 -1.67
N ALA A 182 12.10 19.67 -0.79
CA ALA A 182 12.53 20.35 0.44
C ALA A 182 13.45 21.56 0.18
N ARG A 183 14.29 21.50 -0.85
CA ARG A 183 15.19 22.59 -1.23
C ARG A 183 14.42 23.76 -1.84
N GLU A 184 13.53 23.48 -2.79
CA GLU A 184 12.82 24.52 -3.55
C GLU A 184 11.73 25.19 -2.72
N TRP A 185 11.02 24.44 -1.87
CA TRP A 185 9.81 24.92 -1.20
C TRP A 185 9.88 24.94 0.33
N GLY A 186 11.04 24.60 0.93
CA GLY A 186 11.20 24.53 2.39
C GLY A 186 11.02 25.86 3.13
N ASN A 187 11.10 26.99 2.44
CA ASN A 187 10.93 28.34 2.99
C ASN A 187 9.68 29.06 2.46
N ASP A 188 8.78 28.34 1.78
CA ASP A 188 7.55 28.93 1.24
C ASP A 188 6.52 29.18 2.35
N MET A 189 5.66 30.19 2.18
CA MET A 189 4.66 30.58 3.18
C MET A 189 3.30 29.89 2.99
N GLU A 190 3.02 29.34 1.81
CA GLU A 190 1.75 28.69 1.47
C GLU A 190 1.92 27.17 1.35
N LEU A 191 3.13 26.71 1.03
CA LEU A 191 3.52 25.29 1.08
C LEU A 191 4.23 25.00 2.41
N ASP A 192 3.55 24.30 3.32
CA ASP A 192 4.13 23.81 4.58
C ASP A 192 5.00 22.57 4.32
N ILE A 193 6.28 22.81 4.01
CA ILE A 193 7.27 21.78 3.65
C ILE A 193 8.27 21.61 4.80
N SER A 194 8.17 20.50 5.53
CA SER A 194 9.04 20.20 6.67
C SER A 194 9.95 19.00 6.44
N ASN A 195 11.24 19.24 6.59
CA ASN A 195 12.30 18.26 6.38
C ASN A 195 12.71 17.51 7.67
N ASN A 196 12.09 17.84 8.79
CA ASN A 196 12.33 17.14 10.05
C ASN A 196 11.21 16.13 10.31
N ARG A 197 11.55 14.99 10.94
CA ARG A 197 10.50 14.19 11.57
C ARG A 197 9.83 15.08 12.61
N ILE A 198 8.57 15.44 12.40
CA ILE A 198 7.74 15.92 13.51
C ILE A 198 7.88 14.86 14.60
N ASN A 199 8.37 15.29 15.77
CA ASN A 199 8.62 14.36 16.87
C ASN A 199 7.29 13.68 17.22
N ARG A 200 7.21 12.37 16.95
CA ARG A 200 6.00 11.58 17.10
C ARG A 200 5.55 11.51 18.58
N ALA A 201 6.45 11.70 19.54
CA ALA A 201 6.13 11.65 20.97
C ALA A 201 5.44 12.93 21.48
N THR A 202 5.69 14.11 20.89
CA THR A 202 5.08 15.39 21.28
C THR A 202 4.11 15.96 20.24
N GLY A 203 3.99 15.34 19.07
CA GLY A 203 3.34 15.97 17.92
C GLY A 203 2.60 15.03 16.97
N HIS A 204 2.17 13.83 17.39
CA HIS A 204 1.30 13.00 16.55
C HIS A 204 0.06 13.81 16.15
N LEU A 205 -0.73 14.26 17.12
CA LEU A 205 -1.91 15.10 16.88
C LEU A 205 -1.59 16.36 16.07
N VAL A 206 -0.42 16.98 16.28
CA VAL A 206 0.02 18.17 15.53
C VAL A 206 0.28 17.83 14.06
N TYR A 207 0.97 16.73 13.77
CA TYR A 207 1.19 16.26 12.40
C TYR A 207 -0.13 15.89 11.70
N GLN A 208 -1.01 15.16 12.39
CA GLN A 208 -2.31 14.80 11.84
C GLN A 208 -3.20 16.02 11.58
N LYS A 209 -3.17 17.05 12.45
CA LYS A 209 -3.90 18.31 12.24
C LYS A 209 -3.49 19.05 10.96
N ARG A 210 -2.22 18.99 10.56
CA ARG A 210 -1.76 19.62 9.29
C ARG A 210 -2.54 19.10 8.08
N PHE A 211 -2.93 17.82 8.05
CA PHE A 211 -3.74 17.29 6.95
C PHE A 211 -5.15 17.89 6.91
N TYR A 212 -5.76 18.19 8.05
CA TYR A 212 -7.10 18.79 8.11
C TYR A 212 -7.11 20.23 7.60
N GLU A 213 -6.04 20.98 7.88
CA GLU A 213 -5.91 22.39 7.53
C GLU A 213 -5.38 22.62 6.11
N THR A 214 -5.01 21.54 5.40
CA THR A 214 -4.35 21.63 4.09
C THR A 214 -5.28 21.23 2.94
N LYS A 215 -5.24 21.97 1.82
CA LYS A 215 -5.95 21.62 0.58
C LYS A 215 -5.32 20.42 -0.12
N PHE A 216 -4.01 20.48 -0.37
CA PHE A 216 -3.28 19.50 -1.17
C PHE A 216 -2.10 18.85 -0.40
N CYS A 217 -2.10 17.52 -0.25
CA CYS A 217 -1.04 16.80 0.46
C CYS A 217 -0.06 16.16 -0.53
N ILE A 218 1.17 16.68 -0.55
CA ILE A 218 2.17 16.32 -1.54
C ILE A 218 2.74 14.95 -1.18
N CYS A 219 2.66 14.02 -2.12
CA CYS A 219 3.07 12.63 -1.99
C CYS A 219 4.22 12.36 -2.98
N PRO A 220 5.44 12.86 -2.68
CA PRO A 220 6.58 12.65 -3.56
C PRO A 220 7.09 11.21 -3.47
N GLY A 221 7.49 10.68 -4.63
CA GLY A 221 8.13 9.38 -4.77
C GLY A 221 9.22 9.16 -3.72
N GLY A 222 9.28 7.95 -3.15
CA GLY A 222 10.24 7.56 -2.13
C GLY A 222 11.04 6.34 -2.56
N SER A 223 12.18 6.10 -1.90
CA SER A 223 13.02 4.91 -2.13
C SER A 223 12.55 3.65 -1.40
N GLN A 224 11.51 3.75 -0.57
CA GLN A 224 10.98 2.63 0.21
C GLN A 224 9.54 2.35 -0.20
N VAL A 225 9.15 1.08 -0.08
CA VAL A 225 7.80 0.64 -0.44
C VAL A 225 6.71 1.04 0.58
N ASN A 226 7.03 1.89 1.55
CA ASN A 226 6.14 2.27 2.64
C ASN A 226 5.73 3.75 2.55
N SER A 227 4.64 4.03 1.83
CA SER A 227 4.07 5.38 1.75
C SER A 227 2.65 5.47 2.33
N ALA A 228 2.55 5.46 3.66
CA ALA A 228 1.28 5.70 4.35
C ALA A 228 0.65 7.08 4.06
N ARG A 229 1.43 8.06 3.59
CA ARG A 229 0.96 9.43 3.36
C ARG A 229 -0.22 9.49 2.41
N ILE A 230 -0.26 8.63 1.40
CA ILE A 230 -1.38 8.60 0.45
C ILE A 230 -2.68 8.25 1.20
N ALA A 231 -2.65 7.19 2.01
CA ALA A 231 -3.81 6.81 2.82
C ALA A 231 -4.14 7.85 3.90
N ASP A 232 -3.15 8.43 4.56
CA ASP A 232 -3.35 9.49 5.56
C ASP A 232 -4.01 10.73 4.92
N SER A 233 -3.57 11.13 3.73
CA SER A 233 -4.13 12.26 2.97
C SER A 233 -5.60 12.01 2.66
N ILE A 234 -5.91 10.83 2.11
CA ILE A 234 -7.28 10.42 1.82
C ILE A 234 -8.13 10.41 3.09
N HIS A 235 -7.68 9.74 4.15
CA HIS A 235 -8.40 9.60 5.42
C HIS A 235 -8.71 10.96 6.05
N TYR A 236 -7.74 11.88 6.07
CA TYR A 236 -7.93 13.23 6.63
C TYR A 236 -8.54 14.24 5.65
N GLY A 237 -8.96 13.82 4.45
CA GLY A 237 -9.64 14.67 3.49
C GLY A 237 -8.71 15.65 2.73
N CYS A 238 -7.41 15.49 2.83
CA CYS A 238 -6.42 16.28 2.09
C CYS A 238 -6.21 15.69 0.70
N ILE A 239 -6.40 16.46 -0.38
CA ILE A 239 -6.30 15.93 -1.75
C ILE A 239 -4.87 15.47 -2.01
N PRO A 240 -4.61 14.18 -2.27
CA PRO A 240 -3.26 13.71 -2.52
C PRO A 240 -2.74 14.28 -3.86
N VAL A 241 -1.53 14.84 -3.82
CA VAL A 241 -0.77 15.22 -5.02
C VAL A 241 0.32 14.18 -5.23
N ILE A 242 0.10 13.26 -6.15
CA ILE A 242 1.06 12.21 -6.49
C ILE A 242 2.16 12.86 -7.33
N LEU A 243 3.38 12.94 -6.78
CA LEU A 243 4.52 13.56 -7.45
C LEU A 243 5.58 12.49 -7.71
N SER A 244 5.43 11.78 -8.83
CA SER A 244 6.28 10.65 -9.22
C SER A 244 6.09 10.33 -10.70
N ASN A 245 7.16 9.95 -11.39
CA ASN A 245 7.10 9.58 -12.81
C ASN A 245 6.43 8.22 -13.05
N TYR A 246 6.61 7.29 -12.11
CA TYR A 246 6.16 5.91 -12.25
C TYR A 246 5.66 5.39 -10.90
N TYR A 247 4.34 5.35 -10.74
CA TYR A 247 3.72 4.90 -9.50
C TYR A 247 2.38 4.23 -9.78
N ASP A 248 2.29 2.91 -9.63
CA ASP A 248 1.00 2.24 -9.70
C ASP A 248 0.20 2.52 -8.41
N LEU A 249 -0.92 3.19 -8.54
CA LEU A 249 -1.69 3.56 -7.37
C LEU A 249 -2.55 2.37 -6.89
N PRO A 250 -2.80 2.23 -5.58
CA PRO A 250 -3.75 1.23 -5.10
C PRO A 250 -5.09 1.36 -5.83
N PHE A 251 -5.59 0.23 -6.33
CA PHE A 251 -6.87 0.15 -7.03
C PHE A 251 -6.94 0.98 -8.32
N ASN A 252 -5.82 1.22 -9.01
CA ASN A 252 -5.79 2.03 -10.24
C ASN A 252 -6.75 1.53 -11.34
N ASP A 253 -6.95 0.21 -11.42
CA ASP A 253 -7.89 -0.41 -12.38
C ASP A 253 -9.37 -0.29 -11.96
N ILE A 254 -9.64 0.18 -10.73
CA ILE A 254 -10.97 0.22 -10.11
C ILE A 254 -11.41 1.67 -9.85
N LEU A 255 -10.49 2.53 -9.41
CA LEU A 255 -10.73 3.91 -9.02
C LEU A 255 -10.04 4.86 -10.01
N ASN A 256 -10.81 5.83 -10.53
CA ASN A 256 -10.24 6.91 -11.32
C ASN A 256 -9.61 7.95 -10.38
N TRP A 257 -8.28 7.90 -10.24
CA TRP A 257 -7.51 8.78 -9.36
C TRP A 257 -7.63 10.25 -9.75
N GLN A 258 -7.75 10.58 -11.04
CA GLN A 258 -7.91 11.97 -11.51
C GLN A 258 -9.19 12.65 -10.97
N LYS A 259 -10.17 11.87 -10.48
CA LYS A 259 -11.39 12.42 -9.86
C LYS A 259 -11.22 12.86 -8.41
N PHE A 260 -10.14 12.49 -7.73
CA PHE A 260 -9.92 12.80 -6.30
C PHE A 260 -8.47 13.11 -5.92
N SER A 261 -7.54 13.10 -6.87
CA SER A 261 -6.12 13.43 -6.67
C SER A 261 -5.61 14.36 -7.78
N VAL A 262 -4.43 14.91 -7.56
CA VAL A 262 -3.62 15.58 -8.61
C VAL A 262 -2.43 14.67 -8.90
N ILE A 263 -2.16 14.36 -10.17
CA ILE A 263 -1.05 13.49 -10.58
C ILE A 263 -0.08 14.34 -11.39
N LEU A 264 1.16 14.41 -10.95
CA LEU A 264 2.23 15.25 -11.49
C LEU A 264 3.50 14.45 -11.73
N GLU A 265 4.27 14.86 -12.72
CA GLU A 265 5.60 14.32 -12.97
C GLU A 265 6.61 14.92 -12.00
N GLU A 266 7.74 14.25 -11.75
CA GLU A 266 8.76 14.77 -10.83
C GLU A 266 9.30 16.14 -11.25
N GLN A 267 9.31 16.44 -12.56
CA GLN A 267 9.74 17.75 -13.08
C GLN A 267 8.80 18.90 -12.71
N ASP A 268 7.52 18.61 -12.45
CA ASP A 268 6.53 19.62 -12.07
C ASP A 268 6.81 20.20 -10.68
N VAL A 269 7.74 19.62 -9.92
CA VAL A 269 8.17 20.15 -8.61
C VAL A 269 8.56 21.62 -8.69
N TYR A 270 9.18 22.09 -9.77
CA TYR A 270 9.58 23.48 -9.93
C TYR A 270 8.41 24.44 -10.18
N ARG A 271 7.26 23.91 -10.61
CA ARG A 271 6.01 24.66 -10.87
C ARG A 271 4.91 24.30 -9.88
N LEU A 272 5.21 23.53 -8.84
CA LEU A 272 4.23 22.93 -7.94
C LEU A 272 3.23 23.94 -7.39
N LYS A 273 3.70 25.05 -6.81
CA LYS A 273 2.82 26.09 -6.26
C LYS A 273 1.91 26.71 -7.33
N GLN A 274 2.45 26.98 -8.51
CA GLN A 274 1.70 27.53 -9.63
C GLN A 274 0.57 26.58 -10.03
N ILE A 275 0.89 25.31 -10.28
CA ILE A 275 -0.08 24.28 -10.69
C ILE A 275 -1.21 24.17 -9.66
N LEU A 276 -0.88 24.12 -8.36
CA LEU A 276 -1.89 23.99 -7.31
C LEU A 276 -2.80 25.24 -7.19
N LYS A 277 -2.28 26.43 -7.45
CA LYS A 277 -3.06 27.68 -7.47
C LYS A 277 -3.94 27.82 -8.71
N GLU A 278 -3.54 27.24 -9.83
CA GLU A 278 -4.30 27.27 -11.07
C GLU A 278 -5.56 26.36 -11.02
N ILE A 279 -5.65 25.46 -10.03
CA ILE A 279 -6.85 24.63 -9.81
C ILE A 279 -8.00 25.52 -9.28
N PRO A 280 -9.10 25.69 -10.03
CA PRO A 280 -10.22 26.52 -9.58
C PRO A 280 -10.90 25.94 -8.34
N ASP A 281 -11.46 26.79 -7.48
CA ASP A 281 -12.15 26.35 -6.25
C ASP A 281 -13.26 25.33 -6.52
N LYS A 282 -14.01 25.48 -7.63
CA LYS A 282 -15.03 24.50 -8.04
C LYS A 282 -14.42 23.11 -8.30
N GLN A 283 -13.24 23.06 -8.90
CA GLN A 283 -12.52 21.80 -9.14
C GLN A 283 -11.98 21.24 -7.83
N PHE A 284 -11.40 22.08 -6.96
CA PHE A 284 -10.97 21.67 -5.61
C PHE A 284 -12.11 21.03 -4.81
N VAL A 285 -13.28 21.67 -4.74
CA VAL A 285 -14.47 21.13 -4.06
C VAL A 285 -14.93 19.81 -4.68
N SER A 286 -14.85 19.67 -6.01
CA SER A 286 -15.19 18.42 -6.69
C SER A 286 -14.22 17.29 -6.34
N LEU A 287 -12.92 17.56 -6.37
CA LEU A 287 -11.87 16.60 -5.97
C LEU A 287 -12.07 16.15 -4.53
N HIS A 288 -12.26 17.10 -3.60
CA HIS A 288 -12.48 16.82 -2.18
C HIS A 288 -13.76 15.99 -1.93
N LYS A 289 -14.89 16.35 -2.55
CA LYS A 289 -16.13 15.55 -2.43
C LYS A 289 -15.96 14.12 -2.93
N ASN A 290 -15.17 13.89 -3.96
CA ASN A 290 -14.88 12.54 -4.45
C ASN A 290 -13.89 11.81 -3.52
N LEU A 291 -12.89 12.51 -2.97
CA LEU A 291 -11.96 11.98 -1.97
C LEU A 291 -12.71 11.39 -0.77
N VAL A 292 -13.68 12.13 -0.23
CA VAL A 292 -14.51 11.68 0.90
C VAL A 292 -15.28 10.38 0.57
N LYS A 293 -15.78 10.25 -0.67
CA LYS A 293 -16.48 9.03 -1.09
C LYS A 293 -15.57 7.80 -1.14
N VAL A 294 -14.29 7.99 -1.48
CA VAL A 294 -13.32 6.89 -1.63
C VAL A 294 -12.60 6.51 -0.35
N GLN A 295 -12.66 7.34 0.71
CA GLN A 295 -12.00 7.10 2.01
C GLN A 295 -12.15 5.67 2.54
N LYS A 296 -13.38 5.14 2.52
CA LYS A 296 -13.69 3.78 2.99
C LYS A 296 -12.86 2.69 2.30
N HIS A 297 -12.46 2.89 1.05
CA HIS A 297 -11.68 1.93 0.27
C HIS A 297 -10.22 1.83 0.76
N PHE A 298 -9.76 2.82 1.53
CA PHE A 298 -8.40 2.89 2.10
C PHE A 298 -8.38 2.63 3.61
N GLN A 299 -9.47 2.10 4.17
CA GLN A 299 -9.57 1.74 5.57
C GLN A 299 -9.60 0.22 5.74
N TRP A 300 -8.77 -0.32 6.62
CA TRP A 300 -8.86 -1.72 7.04
C TRP A 300 -9.83 -1.86 8.21
N ASN A 301 -10.72 -2.85 8.13
CA ASN A 301 -11.62 -3.21 9.22
C ASN A 301 -11.42 -4.69 9.56
N SER A 302 -11.65 -5.04 10.82
CA SER A 302 -11.62 -6.42 11.30
C SER A 302 -12.80 -6.60 12.27
N PRO A 303 -13.86 -7.34 11.90
CA PRO A 303 -14.02 -8.06 10.62
C PRO A 303 -14.11 -7.12 9.41
N PRO A 304 -13.74 -7.58 8.20
CA PRO A 304 -13.80 -6.74 7.01
C PRO A 304 -15.24 -6.41 6.63
N ILE A 305 -15.47 -5.19 6.14
CA ILE A 305 -16.79 -4.69 5.73
C ILE A 305 -16.83 -4.40 4.23
N LYS A 306 -18.02 -4.47 3.64
CA LYS A 306 -18.19 -4.29 2.18
C LYS A 306 -17.50 -3.03 1.65
N LYS A 307 -16.68 -3.20 0.62
CA LYS A 307 -15.90 -2.15 -0.07
C LYS A 307 -14.80 -1.49 0.78
N ASP A 308 -14.40 -2.09 1.89
CA ASP A 308 -13.20 -1.66 2.62
C ASP A 308 -11.91 -2.07 1.89
N ALA A 309 -10.74 -1.70 2.44
CA ALA A 309 -9.45 -2.01 1.83
C ALA A 309 -9.27 -3.52 1.57
N PHE A 310 -9.72 -4.38 2.47
CA PHE A 310 -9.66 -5.83 2.25
C PHE A 310 -10.50 -6.25 1.04
N HIS A 311 -11.77 -5.85 0.98
CA HIS A 311 -12.64 -6.22 -0.15
C HIS A 311 -12.15 -5.64 -1.49
N MET A 312 -11.57 -4.44 -1.47
CA MET A 312 -10.99 -3.83 -2.66
C MET A 312 -9.79 -4.62 -3.17
N VAL A 313 -8.90 -5.09 -2.28
CA VAL A 313 -7.77 -5.97 -2.64
C VAL A 313 -8.26 -7.32 -3.15
N MET A 314 -9.28 -7.90 -2.52
CA MET A 314 -9.90 -9.15 -2.98
C MET A 314 -10.51 -8.99 -4.38
N TYR A 315 -11.10 -7.84 -4.68
CA TYR A 315 -11.61 -7.54 -6.01
C TYR A 315 -10.48 -7.39 -7.03
N ASP A 316 -9.37 -6.76 -6.66
CA ASP A 316 -8.20 -6.61 -7.54
C ASP A 316 -7.56 -7.97 -7.87
N LEU A 317 -7.39 -8.83 -6.85
CA LEU A 317 -6.96 -10.22 -7.03
C LEU A 317 -7.93 -11.02 -7.93
N TRP A 318 -9.24 -10.79 -7.78
CA TRP A 318 -10.24 -11.36 -8.69
C TRP A 318 -10.10 -10.82 -10.12
N LEU A 319 -9.65 -9.60 -10.36
CA LEU A 319 -9.39 -9.15 -11.72
C LEU A 319 -8.13 -9.83 -12.29
N ARG A 320 -7.08 -9.98 -11.48
CA ARG A 320 -5.81 -10.62 -11.90
C ARG A 320 -5.96 -12.12 -12.20
N HIS A 321 -6.84 -12.84 -11.50
CA HIS A 321 -7.02 -14.28 -11.77
C HIS A 321 -7.48 -14.58 -13.21
N HIS A 322 -8.20 -13.66 -13.87
CA HIS A 322 -8.69 -13.84 -15.25
C HIS A 322 -7.62 -13.59 -16.32
N VAL A 323 -6.54 -12.90 -15.97
CA VAL A 323 -5.42 -12.61 -16.88
C VAL A 323 -4.52 -13.84 -17.03
N ILE A 324 -4.56 -14.74 -16.05
CA ILE A 324 -3.85 -16.02 -16.07
C ILE A 324 -4.68 -17.01 -16.88
N LYS A 325 -4.46 -17.05 -18.20
CA LYS A 325 -4.99 -18.09 -19.08
C LYS A 325 -3.83 -18.88 -19.66
N TYR A 326 -3.85 -20.19 -19.45
CA TYR A 326 -2.96 -21.16 -20.08
C TYR A 326 -3.68 -21.87 -21.22
#